data_AF-A0A6L2PFJ0-F1
#
_entry.id   AF-A0A6L2PFJ0-F1
#
_cell.length_a   1.000
_cell.length_b   1.000
_cell.length_c   1.000
_cell.angle_alpha   90.00
_cell.angle_beta   90.00
_cell.angle_gamma   90.00
#
_symmetry.space_group_name_H-M   'P 1'
#
loop_
_entity.id
_entity.type
_entity.pdbx_description
1 polymer ?
#
loop_
_entity_poly.entity_id
_entity_poly.type
_entity_poly.pdbx_seq_one_letter_code
_entity_poly.pdbx_strand_id
1 'polypeptide(L)'
;EFSALPKSSFLKVSYVEGDMEKEGLGLSKEDRQFLLSSHISVVFHIAASLALREPLAKCVKTNAMPVIELIGLCEEMPELK
;
A
#
# COMPACT_ATOMS: atom_id res chain seq x y z
N GLU A 1 0.19 0.78 22.94
CA GLU A 1 0.17 2.14 23.51
C GLU A 1 0.96 3.10 22.62
N PHE A 2 0.29 3.79 21.70
CA PHE A 2 0.94 4.86 20.91
C PHE A 2 0.97 6.21 21.64
N SER A 3 0.33 6.27 22.82
CA SER A 3 0.25 7.44 23.70
C SER A 3 1.61 7.87 24.28
N ALA A 4 2.59 6.98 24.34
CA ALA A 4 3.94 7.27 24.83
C ALA A 4 4.87 7.90 23.76
N LEU A 5 4.46 7.94 22.50
CA LEU A 5 5.28 8.51 21.43
C LEU A 5 5.23 10.05 21.46
N PRO A 6 6.37 10.74 21.24
CA PRO A 6 6.38 12.19 21.06
C PRO A 6 5.43 12.59 19.93
N LYS A 7 4.61 13.63 20.13
CA LYS A 7 3.67 14.13 19.12
C LYS A 7 4.33 14.43 17.77
N SER A 8 5.59 14.87 17.79
CA SER A 8 6.41 15.13 16.60
C SER A 8 6.66 13.89 15.73
N SER A 9 6.56 12.69 16.29
CA SER A 9 6.75 11.43 15.55
C SER A 9 5.64 11.19 14.54
N PHE A 10 4.42 11.65 14.83
CA PHE A 10 3.28 11.52 13.92
C PHE A 10 3.36 12.46 12.72
N LEU A 11 4.20 13.49 12.74
CA LEU A 11 4.43 14.38 11.60
C LEU A 11 5.18 13.69 10.44
N LYS A 12 5.77 12.52 10.68
CA LYS A 12 6.49 11.72 9.69
C LYS A 12 5.62 10.67 9.00
N VAL A 13 4.35 10.57 9.40
CA VAL A 13 3.44 9.52 8.94
C VAL A 13 2.21 10.16 8.34
N SER A 14 1.94 9.84 7.08
CA SER A 14 0.69 10.15 6.40
C SER A 14 -0.11 8.86 6.25
N TYR A 15 -1.37 8.90 6.66
CA TYR A 15 -2.29 7.78 6.48
C TYR A 15 -2.94 7.86 5.09
N VAL A 16 -3.06 6.71 4.44
CA VAL A 16 -3.79 6.53 3.18
C VAL A 16 -4.65 5.28 3.35
N GLU A 17 -5.95 5.39 3.05
CA GLU A 17 -6.86 4.25 3.11
C GLU A 17 -6.76 3.42 1.81
N GLY A 18 -6.71 2.09 1.93
CA GLY A 18 -6.60 1.20 0.78
C GLY A 18 -6.91 -0.25 1.15
N ASP A 19 -7.21 -1.04 0.13
CA ASP A 19 -7.56 -2.46 0.22
C ASP A 19 -7.03 -3.19 -1.02
N MET A 20 -5.99 -4.00 -0.84
CA MET A 20 -5.30 -4.68 -1.93
C MET A 20 -6.13 -5.77 -2.62
N GLU A 21 -7.27 -6.16 -2.04
CA GLU A 21 -8.18 -7.10 -2.69
C GLU A 21 -9.20 -6.41 -3.62
N LYS A 22 -9.24 -5.06 -3.63
CA LYS A 22 -10.11 -4.25 -4.48
C LYS A 22 -9.34 -3.67 -5.66
N GLU A 23 -10.07 -3.42 -6.75
CA GLU A 23 -9.53 -2.74 -7.93
C GLU A 23 -8.91 -1.39 -7.56
N GLY A 24 -7.78 -1.07 -8.19
CA GLY A 24 -7.07 0.19 -7.94
C GLY A 24 -6.50 0.25 -6.53
N LEU A 25 -6.17 -0.92 -5.95
CA LEU A 25 -5.67 -1.08 -4.57
C LEU A 25 -6.63 -0.53 -3.51
N GLY A 26 -7.93 -0.39 -3.84
CA GLY A 26 -8.94 0.18 -2.96
C GLY A 26 -8.74 1.66 -2.62
N LEU A 27 -7.89 2.36 -3.37
CA LEU A 27 -7.60 3.78 -3.15
C LEU A 27 -8.76 4.67 -3.61
N SER A 28 -9.01 5.75 -2.88
CA SER A 28 -9.80 6.86 -3.40
C SER A 28 -9.05 7.56 -4.54
N LYS A 29 -9.76 8.34 -5.37
CA LYS A 29 -9.12 9.12 -6.43
C LYS A 29 -8.18 10.17 -5.85
N GLU A 30 -8.59 10.74 -4.73
CA GLU A 30 -7.87 11.77 -3.98
C GLU A 30 -6.57 11.18 -3.40
N ASP A 31 -6.62 10.01 -2.78
CA ASP A 31 -5.45 9.33 -2.23
C ASP A 31 -4.48 8.88 -3.32
N ARG A 32 -4.99 8.34 -4.43
CA ARG A 32 -4.15 7.99 -5.58
C ARG A 32 -3.41 9.22 -6.11
N GLN A 33 -4.11 10.35 -6.25
CA GLN A 33 -3.50 11.60 -6.69
C GLN A 33 -2.48 12.14 -5.68
N PHE A 34 -2.76 12.01 -4.38
CA PHE A 34 -1.82 12.37 -3.32
C PHE A 34 -0.53 11.55 -3.43
N LEU A 35 -0.62 10.23 -3.62
CA LEU A 35 0.55 9.37 -3.80
C LEU A 35 1.38 9.76 -5.03
N LEU A 36 0.73 10.00 -6.18
CA LEU A 36 1.42 10.35 -7.42
C LEU A 36 2.04 11.75 -7.42
N SER A 37 1.48 12.67 -6.63
CA SER A 37 2.04 14.02 -6.44
C SER A 37 3.05 14.10 -5.30
N SER A 38 3.20 13.04 -4.51
CA SER A 38 4.17 12.94 -3.44
C SER A 38 5.53 12.47 -3.96
N HIS A 39 6.60 12.94 -3.33
CA HIS A 39 7.99 12.54 -3.60
C HIS A 39 8.29 11.13 -3.05
N ILE A 40 7.61 10.10 -3.58
CA ILE A 40 7.84 8.70 -3.17
C ILE A 40 9.07 8.17 -3.89
N SER A 41 10.15 7.95 -3.13
CA SER A 41 11.39 7.39 -3.67
C SER A 41 11.51 5.87 -3.51
N VAL A 42 10.75 5.27 -2.60
CA VAL A 42 10.82 3.83 -2.28
C VAL A 42 9.43 3.35 -1.84
N VAL A 43 9.03 2.17 -2.32
CA VAL A 43 7.80 1.49 -1.88
C VAL A 43 8.17 0.18 -1.17
N PHE A 44 7.69 0.00 0.05
CA PHE A 44 7.83 -1.23 0.81
C PHE A 44 6.51 -2.02 0.80
N HIS A 45 6.47 -3.13 0.10
CA HIS A 45 5.29 -4.01 0.08
C HIS A 45 5.42 -5.11 1.13
N ILE A 46 4.78 -4.90 2.29
CA ILE A 46 4.84 -5.83 3.45
C ILE A 46 3.45 -6.45 3.73
N ALA A 47 2.38 -5.87 3.17
CA ALA A 47 1.01 -6.33 3.41
C ALA A 47 0.76 -7.69 2.73
N ALA A 48 0.38 -8.70 3.50
CA ALA A 48 -0.02 -10.01 3.01
C ALA A 48 -0.88 -10.75 4.05
N SER A 49 -1.75 -11.66 3.60
CA SER A 49 -2.44 -12.60 4.47
C SER A 49 -1.59 -13.84 4.71
N LEU A 50 -1.30 -14.17 5.97
CA LEU A 50 -0.61 -15.41 6.37
C LEU A 50 -1.62 -16.50 6.80
N ALA A 51 -2.66 -16.71 5.99
CA ALA A 51 -3.66 -17.74 6.26
C ALA A 51 -3.19 -19.11 5.73
N LEU A 52 -2.50 -19.88 6.56
CA LEU A 52 -1.87 -21.16 6.18
C LEU A 52 -2.84 -22.30 5.81
N ARG A 53 -4.14 -22.09 6.00
CA ARG A 53 -5.20 -23.08 5.71
C ARG A 53 -6.05 -22.70 4.50
N GLU A 54 -5.75 -21.60 3.84
CA GLU A 54 -6.50 -21.20 2.65
C GLU A 54 -6.03 -21.94 1.39
N PRO A 55 -6.93 -22.18 0.42
CA PRO A 55 -6.54 -22.75 -0.86
C PRO A 55 -5.50 -21.87 -1.55
N LEU A 56 -4.50 -22.48 -2.19
CA LEU A 56 -3.44 -21.76 -2.91
C LEU A 56 -3.99 -20.71 -3.89
N ALA A 57 -5.05 -21.06 -4.63
CA ALA A 57 -5.69 -20.13 -5.57
C ALA A 57 -6.19 -18.84 -4.89
N LYS A 58 -6.69 -18.94 -3.65
CA LYS A 58 -7.09 -17.77 -2.86
C LYS A 58 -5.86 -16.97 -2.43
N CYS A 59 -4.82 -17.64 -1.90
CA CYS A 59 -3.58 -16.96 -1.49
C CYS A 59 -2.90 -16.23 -2.66
N VAL A 60 -2.91 -16.81 -3.87
CA VAL A 60 -2.40 -16.15 -5.07
C VAL A 60 -3.21 -14.88 -5.36
N LYS A 61 -4.54 -14.96 -5.27
CA LYS A 61 -5.42 -13.81 -5.48
C LYS A 61 -5.23 -12.70 -4.46
N THR A 62 -5.00 -13.01 -3.19
CA THR A 62 -4.93 -12.00 -2.12
C THR A 62 -3.52 -11.46 -1.89
N ASN A 63 -2.46 -12.23 -2.20
CA ASN A 63 -1.10 -11.86 -1.85
C ASN A 63 -0.19 -11.62 -3.07
N ALA A 64 -0.43 -12.33 -4.19
CA ALA A 64 0.47 -12.26 -5.35
C ALA A 64 -0.08 -11.37 -6.46
N MET A 65 -1.36 -11.49 -6.80
CA MET A 65 -1.96 -10.66 -7.87
C MET A 65 -1.97 -9.16 -7.55
N PRO A 66 -2.24 -8.69 -6.32
CA PRO A 66 -2.24 -7.26 -6.02
C PRO A 66 -0.88 -6.59 -6.21
N VAL A 67 0.21 -7.37 -6.20
CA VAL A 67 1.56 -6.89 -6.51
C VAL A 67 1.61 -6.33 -7.93
N ILE A 68 0.87 -6.90 -8.88
CA ILE A 68 0.84 -6.43 -10.27
C ILE A 68 0.21 -5.03 -10.35
N GLU A 69 -0.93 -4.83 -9.68
CA GLU A 69 -1.56 -3.51 -9.60
C GLU A 69 -0.69 -2.50 -8.86
N LEU A 70 0.01 -2.93 -7.80
CA LEU A 70 0.94 -2.09 -7.06
C LEU A 70 2.13 -1.66 -7.93
N ILE A 71 2.69 -2.58 -8.73
CA ILE A 71 3.76 -2.26 -9.69
C ILE A 71 3.24 -1.23 -10.71
N GLY A 72 2.02 -1.40 -11.23
CA GLY A 72 1.42 -0.41 -12.14
C GLY A 72 1.34 0.99 -11.53
N LEU A 73 0.92 1.10 -10.26
CA LEU A 73 0.94 2.38 -9.55
C LEU A 73 2.38 2.92 -9.38
N CYS A 74 3.33 2.05 -9.09
CA CYS A 74 4.75 2.40 -8.93
C CYS A 74 5.36 2.95 -10.24
N GLU A 75 4.97 2.42 -11.39
CA GLU A 75 5.43 2.91 -12.70
C GLU A 75 4.95 4.34 -13.01
N GLU A 76 3.85 4.77 -12.41
CA GLU A 76 3.34 6.14 -12.52
C GLU A 76 4.02 7.12 -11.54
N MET A 77 4.82 6.63 -10.59
CA MET A 77 5.48 7.48 -9.59
C MET A 77 6.74 8.13 -10.18
N PRO A 78 6.83 9.48 -10.22
CA PRO A 78 7.88 10.17 -10.97
C PRO A 78 9.28 10.07 -10.36
N GLU A 79 9.40 9.76 -9.07
CA GLU A 79 10.66 9.78 -8.32
C GLU A 79 11.06 8.43 -7.72
N LEU A 80 10.35 7.37 -8.10
CA LEU A 80 10.64 6.03 -7.61
C LEU A 80 12.01 5.57 -8.15
N LYS A 81 12.85 5.03 -7.26
CA LYS A 81 14.24 4.64 -7.55
C LYS A 81 14.41 3.18 -7.94
#